data_AF-A0A354WLM3-F1
#
_entry.id   AF-A0A354WLM3-F1
#
_cell.length_a   1.000
_cell.length_b   1.000
_cell.length_c   1.000
_cell.angle_alpha   90.00
_cell.angle_beta   90.00
_cell.angle_gamma   90.00
#
_symmetry.space_group_name_H-M   'P 1'
#
loop_
_entity.id
_entity.type
_entity.pdbx_description
1 polymer ?
#
loop_
_entity_poly.entity_id
_entity_poly.type
_entity_poly.pdbx_seq_one_letter_code
_entity_poly.pdbx_strand_id
1 'polypeptide(L)'
;MEFSKLLKRITVYILCAFMFVFCAVAIAIVAIAIKVLVLKLAHQLIYPIFMFGDLLRGLEIIDLLNILVFAIVGMGLGLATGLLPTQDARKISTVFLIILIPIILAVPQIVKYNLWVGDIANDDKLAVPQAKTVADSFLKRRINQDGVFGFYLYTGQFPMVPTRQVQMQELERLEKQINSKFVRVSGIPPTLITIIMGICFWGIRIFYFSIAVITAIAHYREGLRIVAK
;
A
#
# COMPACT_ATOMS: atom_id res chain seq x y z
N MET A 1 -27.37 -45.20 12.40
CA MET A 1 -28.06 -43.90 12.24
C MET A 1 -27.19 -42.70 12.67
N GLU A 2 -26.29 -42.86 13.65
CA GLU A 2 -25.38 -41.77 14.08
C GLU A 2 -24.30 -41.39 13.07
N PHE A 3 -23.74 -42.37 12.34
CA PHE A 3 -22.70 -42.12 11.34
C PHE A 3 -23.15 -41.17 10.21
N SER A 4 -24.40 -41.30 9.75
CA SER A 4 -24.97 -40.41 8.72
C SER A 4 -25.17 -38.97 9.25
N LYS A 5 -25.51 -38.81 10.53
CA LYS A 5 -25.62 -37.48 11.17
C LYS A 5 -24.24 -36.82 11.32
N LEU A 6 -23.23 -37.60 11.71
CA LEU A 6 -21.86 -37.13 11.85
C LEU A 6 -21.26 -36.72 10.50
N LEU A 7 -21.46 -37.53 9.46
CA LEU A 7 -21.01 -37.23 8.10
C LEU A 7 -21.67 -35.95 7.55
N LYS A 8 -23.00 -35.81 7.69
CA LYS A 8 -23.72 -34.58 7.29
C LYS A 8 -23.16 -33.34 8.01
N ARG A 9 -22.90 -33.46 9.32
CA ARG A 9 -22.33 -32.36 10.10
C ARG A 9 -20.95 -31.96 9.56
N ILE A 10 -20.04 -32.92 9.35
CA ILE A 10 -18.71 -32.67 8.80
C ILE A 10 -18.78 -32.01 7.42
N THR A 11 -19.64 -32.50 6.52
CA THR A 11 -19.81 -31.91 5.19
C THR A 11 -20.26 -30.44 5.26
N VAL A 12 -21.21 -30.12 6.16
CA VAL A 12 -21.65 -28.73 6.38
C VAL A 12 -20.51 -27.87 6.92
N TYR A 13 -19.72 -28.35 7.88
CA TYR A 13 -18.55 -27.62 8.40
C TYR A 13 -17.56 -27.28 7.28
N ILE A 14 -17.22 -28.25 6.42
CA ILE A 14 -16.28 -28.07 5.32
C ILE A 14 -16.82 -27.06 4.30
N LEU A 15 -18.10 -27.19 3.93
CA LEU A 15 -18.74 -26.29 2.97
C LEU A 15 -18.77 -24.84 3.50
N CYS A 16 -19.16 -24.67 4.76
CA CYS A 16 -19.17 -23.38 5.45
C CYS A 16 -17.78 -22.73 5.52
N ALA A 17 -16.76 -23.52 5.87
CA ALA A 17 -15.37 -23.04 5.91
C ALA A 17 -14.88 -22.63 4.51
N PHE A 18 -15.21 -23.41 3.47
CA PHE A 18 -14.86 -23.07 2.10
C PHE A 18 -15.54 -21.78 1.64
N MET A 19 -16.83 -21.61 1.94
CA MET A 19 -17.58 -20.39 1.64
C MET A 19 -16.99 -19.17 2.36
N PHE A 20 -16.60 -19.31 3.63
CA PHE A 20 -15.92 -18.24 4.38
C PHE A 20 -14.62 -17.82 3.70
N VAL A 21 -13.75 -18.78 3.36
CA VAL A 21 -12.47 -18.51 2.69
C VAL A 21 -12.71 -17.85 1.33
N PHE A 22 -13.65 -18.36 0.55
CA PHE A 22 -14.03 -17.76 -0.74
C PHE A 22 -14.49 -16.31 -0.58
N CYS A 23 -15.36 -16.01 0.38
CA CYS A 23 -15.79 -14.64 0.67
C CYS A 23 -14.60 -13.75 1.08
N ALA A 24 -13.73 -14.21 1.97
CA ALA A 24 -12.56 -13.46 2.40
C ALA A 24 -11.62 -13.13 1.21
N VAL A 25 -11.37 -14.10 0.34
CA VAL A 25 -10.58 -13.92 -0.89
C VAL A 25 -11.26 -12.96 -1.85
N ALA A 26 -12.56 -13.11 -2.09
CA ALA A 26 -13.30 -12.23 -2.99
C ALA A 26 -13.28 -10.77 -2.51
N ILE A 27 -13.50 -10.53 -1.20
CA ILE A 27 -13.41 -9.21 -0.58
C ILE A 27 -12.02 -8.61 -0.75
N ALA A 28 -10.96 -9.41 -0.51
CA ALA A 28 -9.58 -8.97 -0.68
C ALA A 28 -9.27 -8.59 -2.13
N ILE A 29 -9.71 -9.40 -3.10
CA ILE A 29 -9.53 -9.13 -4.54
C ILE A 29 -10.23 -7.83 -4.93
N VAL A 30 -11.48 -7.64 -4.53
CA VAL A 30 -12.24 -6.41 -4.82
C VAL A 30 -11.55 -5.20 -4.21
N ALA A 31 -11.13 -5.29 -2.94
CA ALA A 31 -10.40 -4.22 -2.26
C ALA A 31 -9.10 -3.84 -2.99
N ILE A 32 -8.31 -4.83 -3.38
CA ILE A 32 -7.07 -4.62 -4.14
C ILE A 32 -7.39 -4.00 -5.50
N ALA A 33 -8.38 -4.52 -6.22
CA ALA A 33 -8.76 -4.04 -7.54
C ALA A 33 -9.18 -2.56 -7.51
N ILE A 34 -9.99 -2.16 -6.52
CA ILE A 34 -10.39 -0.75 -6.32
C ILE A 34 -9.15 0.12 -6.12
N LYS A 35 -8.24 -0.27 -5.22
CA LYS A 35 -7.02 0.50 -4.96
C LYS A 35 -6.12 0.62 -6.19
N VAL A 36 -5.94 -0.48 -6.92
CA VAL A 36 -5.12 -0.50 -8.15
C VAL A 36 -5.74 0.37 -9.23
N LEU A 37 -7.07 0.31 -9.40
CA LEU A 37 -7.78 1.12 -10.39
C LEU A 37 -7.64 2.61 -10.09
N VAL A 38 -7.92 3.02 -8.85
CA VAL A 38 -7.80 4.44 -8.45
C VAL A 38 -6.34 4.90 -8.57
N LEU A 39 -5.38 4.06 -8.18
CA LEU A 39 -3.96 4.39 -8.35
C LEU A 39 -3.61 4.63 -9.82
N LYS A 40 -4.04 3.76 -10.73
CA LYS A 40 -3.79 3.92 -12.17
C LYS A 40 -4.46 5.18 -12.74
N LEU A 41 -5.69 5.45 -12.33
CA LEU A 41 -6.41 6.67 -12.74
C LEU A 41 -5.68 7.92 -12.25
N ALA A 42 -5.26 7.95 -10.99
CA ALA A 42 -4.51 9.08 -10.45
C ALA A 42 -3.14 9.25 -11.13
N HIS A 43 -2.47 8.14 -11.46
CA HIS A 43 -1.21 8.16 -12.21
C HIS A 43 -1.37 8.81 -13.59
N GLN A 44 -2.49 8.56 -14.26
CA GLN A 44 -2.75 9.10 -15.60
C GLN A 44 -3.34 10.52 -15.59
N LEU A 45 -4.15 10.86 -14.58
CA LEU A 45 -4.96 12.08 -14.60
C LEU A 45 -4.50 13.15 -13.61
N ILE A 46 -3.97 12.75 -12.44
CA ILE A 46 -3.65 13.67 -11.35
C ILE A 46 -2.16 13.98 -11.31
N TYR A 47 -1.31 12.95 -11.38
CA TYR A 47 0.14 13.10 -11.23
C TYR A 47 0.85 13.83 -12.38
N PRO A 48 0.34 13.84 -13.63
CA PRO A 48 0.93 14.67 -14.68
C PRO A 48 0.65 16.17 -14.55
N ILE A 49 -0.21 16.61 -13.61
CA ILE A 49 -0.53 18.03 -13.41
C ILE A 49 0.69 18.75 -12.81
N PHE A 50 1.24 19.70 -13.56
CA PHE A 50 2.41 20.49 -13.16
C PHE A 50 2.21 21.17 -11.78
N MET A 51 3.25 21.14 -10.94
CA MET A 51 3.29 21.56 -9.52
C MET A 51 2.44 20.75 -8.51
N PHE A 52 1.19 20.39 -8.83
CA PHE A 52 0.31 19.74 -7.85
C PHE A 52 0.48 18.22 -7.79
N GLY A 53 0.86 17.58 -8.91
CA GLY A 53 1.00 16.13 -8.99
C GLY A 53 2.02 15.56 -8.00
N ASP A 54 3.20 16.17 -7.92
CA ASP A 54 4.28 15.73 -7.02
C ASP A 54 3.94 15.96 -5.54
N LEU A 55 3.26 17.08 -5.23
CA LEU A 55 2.79 17.35 -3.88
C LEU A 55 1.71 16.34 -3.46
N LEU A 56 0.73 16.06 -4.32
CA LEU A 56 -0.34 15.09 -4.05
C LEU A 56 0.19 13.65 -3.96
N ARG A 57 1.23 13.33 -4.75
CA ARG A 57 1.95 12.06 -4.68
C ARG A 57 2.71 11.92 -3.37
N GLY A 58 3.38 12.99 -2.91
CA GLY A 58 4.07 13.03 -1.62
C GLY A 58 3.12 12.99 -0.42
N LEU A 59 1.96 13.64 -0.50
CA LEU A 59 0.91 13.60 0.53
C LEU A 59 0.12 12.30 0.54
N GLU A 60 0.38 11.41 -0.43
CA GLU A 60 -0.31 10.14 -0.64
C GLU A 60 -1.83 10.29 -0.52
N ILE A 61 -2.43 11.32 -1.15
CA ILE A 61 -3.85 11.63 -0.95
C ILE A 61 -4.78 10.47 -1.34
N ILE A 62 -4.33 9.62 -2.28
CA ILE A 62 -5.02 8.40 -2.68
C ILE A 62 -5.19 7.44 -1.49
N ASP A 63 -4.29 7.48 -0.52
CA ASP A 63 -4.37 6.63 0.67
C ASP A 63 -5.51 7.02 1.62
N LEU A 64 -6.20 8.16 1.40
CA LEU A 64 -7.51 8.42 2.04
C LEU A 64 -8.58 7.41 1.59
N LEU A 65 -8.48 6.87 0.37
CA LEU A 65 -9.36 5.79 -0.10
C LEU A 65 -9.25 4.54 0.77
N ASN A 66 -8.12 4.36 1.49
CA ASN A 66 -7.96 3.24 2.41
C ASN A 66 -9.08 3.22 3.46
N ILE A 67 -9.60 4.37 3.89
CA ILE A 67 -10.71 4.42 4.86
C ILE A 67 -11.91 3.64 4.32
N LEU A 68 -12.33 3.94 3.09
CA LEU A 68 -13.49 3.29 2.47
C LEU A 68 -13.21 1.80 2.18
N VAL A 69 -12.05 1.50 1.61
CA VAL A 69 -11.68 0.12 1.27
C VAL A 69 -11.60 -0.76 2.51
N PHE A 70 -11.02 -0.26 3.59
CA PHE A 70 -10.91 -0.99 4.85
C PHE A 70 -12.23 -1.07 5.61
N ALA A 71 -13.15 -0.12 5.45
CA ALA A 71 -14.52 -0.26 5.93
C ALA A 71 -15.22 -1.45 5.25
N ILE A 72 -15.12 -1.57 3.92
CA ILE A 72 -15.68 -2.69 3.14
C ILE A 72 -15.04 -4.02 3.57
N VAL A 73 -13.71 -4.07 3.69
CA VAL A 73 -13.00 -5.29 4.13
C VAL A 73 -13.41 -5.70 5.53
N GLY A 74 -13.42 -4.75 6.47
CA GLY A 74 -13.81 -4.98 7.86
C GLY A 74 -15.23 -5.50 7.95
N MET A 75 -16.19 -4.76 7.40
CA MET A 75 -17.61 -5.14 7.42
C MET A 75 -17.87 -6.47 6.72
N GLY A 76 -17.33 -6.64 5.51
CA GLY A 76 -17.52 -7.86 4.72
C GLY A 76 -16.99 -9.10 5.42
N LEU A 77 -15.81 -9.01 6.04
CA LEU A 77 -15.24 -10.12 6.79
C LEU A 77 -16.00 -10.38 8.11
N GLY A 78 -16.49 -9.33 8.77
CA GLY A 78 -17.33 -9.44 9.96
C GLY A 78 -18.64 -10.17 9.66
N LEU A 79 -19.30 -9.83 8.56
CA LEU A 79 -20.50 -10.52 8.08
C LEU A 79 -20.19 -11.97 7.67
N ALA A 80 -19.09 -12.19 6.93
CA ALA A 80 -18.69 -13.53 6.51
C ALA A 80 -18.40 -14.46 7.70
N THR A 81 -18.03 -13.93 8.86
CA THR A 81 -17.81 -14.71 10.09
C THR A 81 -19.02 -15.58 10.45
N GLY A 82 -20.23 -15.14 10.12
CA GLY A 82 -21.45 -15.92 10.33
C GLY A 82 -21.53 -17.24 9.58
N LEU A 83 -20.72 -17.41 8.53
CA LEU A 83 -20.63 -18.66 7.79
C LEU A 83 -19.89 -19.74 8.58
N LEU A 84 -19.08 -19.38 9.59
CA LEU A 84 -18.29 -20.33 10.38
C LEU A 84 -19.13 -20.93 11.53
N PRO A 85 -19.41 -22.24 11.54
CA PRO A 85 -20.27 -22.86 12.55
C PRO A 85 -19.49 -23.30 13.81
N THR A 86 -18.49 -22.53 14.22
CA THR A 86 -17.57 -22.83 15.33
C THR A 86 -17.64 -21.78 16.43
N GLN A 87 -17.39 -22.18 17.68
CA GLN A 87 -17.28 -21.23 18.81
C GLN A 87 -16.07 -20.28 18.65
N ASP A 88 -15.06 -20.72 17.88
CA ASP A 88 -13.87 -19.93 17.56
C ASP A 88 -14.00 -19.11 16.27
N ALA A 89 -15.19 -19.03 15.65
CA ALA A 89 -15.43 -18.31 14.40
C ALA A 89 -14.85 -16.88 14.42
N ARG A 90 -15.07 -16.16 15.52
CA ARG A 90 -14.52 -14.81 15.73
C ARG A 90 -13.00 -14.79 15.75
N LYS A 91 -12.33 -15.76 16.39
CA LYS A 91 -10.87 -15.83 16.43
C LYS A 91 -10.31 -16.09 15.05
N ILE A 92 -10.87 -17.09 14.34
CA ILE A 92 -10.48 -17.44 12.97
C ILE A 92 -10.62 -16.22 12.06
N SER A 93 -11.77 -15.57 12.07
CA SER A 93 -11.99 -14.39 11.21
C SER A 93 -11.10 -13.21 11.58
N THR A 94 -10.76 -13.03 12.86
CA THR A 94 -9.83 -11.97 13.29
C THR A 94 -8.42 -12.24 12.75
N VAL A 95 -7.96 -13.50 12.73
CA VAL A 95 -6.68 -13.88 12.12
C VAL A 95 -6.66 -13.53 10.64
N PHE A 96 -7.75 -13.83 9.91
CA PHE A 96 -7.87 -13.43 8.50
C PHE A 96 -7.79 -11.91 8.34
N LEU A 97 -8.44 -11.12 9.22
CA LEU A 97 -8.36 -9.66 9.17
C LEU A 97 -6.92 -9.17 9.34
N ILE A 98 -6.21 -9.72 10.34
CA ILE A 98 -4.80 -9.36 10.64
C ILE A 98 -3.90 -9.66 9.45
N ILE A 99 -4.14 -10.75 8.72
CA ILE A 99 -3.36 -11.13 7.54
C ILE A 99 -3.75 -10.28 6.32
N LEU A 100 -5.04 -10.03 6.11
CA LEU A 100 -5.52 -9.31 4.92
C LEU A 100 -5.12 -7.84 4.90
N ILE A 101 -5.11 -7.17 6.05
CA ILE A 101 -4.74 -5.74 6.13
C ILE A 101 -3.37 -5.44 5.52
N PRO A 102 -2.26 -6.06 5.96
CA PRO A 102 -0.94 -5.79 5.40
C PRO A 102 -0.84 -6.19 3.92
N ILE A 103 -1.51 -7.26 3.50
CA ILE A 103 -1.54 -7.68 2.08
C ILE A 103 -2.17 -6.59 1.20
N ILE A 104 -3.35 -6.09 1.60
CA ILE A 104 -4.11 -5.06 0.85
C ILE A 104 -3.35 -3.72 0.83
N LEU A 105 -2.53 -3.44 1.83
CA LEU A 105 -1.65 -2.26 1.87
C LEU A 105 -0.38 -2.42 1.03
N ALA A 106 0.18 -3.63 0.95
CA ALA A 106 1.42 -3.89 0.23
C ALA A 106 1.26 -3.88 -1.30
N VAL A 107 0.16 -4.45 -1.83
CA VAL A 107 -0.03 -4.61 -3.29
C VAL A 107 0.06 -3.29 -4.08
N PRO A 108 -0.57 -2.18 -3.65
CA PRO A 108 -0.43 -0.90 -4.35
C PRO A 108 1.02 -0.42 -4.49
N GLN A 109 1.92 -0.76 -3.56
CA GLN A 109 3.33 -0.34 -3.63
C GLN A 109 4.06 -1.05 -4.78
N ILE A 110 3.73 -2.31 -5.05
CA ILE A 110 4.22 -3.05 -6.22
C ILE A 110 3.77 -2.36 -7.51
N VAL A 111 2.50 -1.95 -7.57
CA VAL A 111 1.95 -1.26 -8.74
C VAL A 111 2.58 0.12 -8.92
N LYS A 112 2.75 0.91 -7.84
CA LYS A 112 3.45 2.21 -7.88
C LYS A 112 4.88 2.06 -8.46
N TYR A 113 5.63 1.05 -8.01
CA TYR A 113 6.97 0.76 -8.52
C TYR A 113 6.94 0.39 -10.01
N ASN A 114 6.06 -0.51 -10.43
CA ASN A 114 5.96 -0.91 -11.84
C ASN A 114 5.54 0.24 -12.76
N LEU A 115 4.63 1.12 -12.31
CA LEU A 115 4.27 2.33 -13.03
C LEU A 115 5.48 3.26 -13.18
N TRP A 116 6.23 3.48 -12.09
CA TRP A 116 7.44 4.29 -12.13
C TRP A 116 8.52 3.73 -13.09
N VAL A 117 8.76 2.42 -13.08
CA VAL A 117 9.66 1.77 -14.05
C VAL A 117 9.14 1.96 -15.48
N GLY A 118 7.82 1.91 -15.68
CA GLY A 118 7.18 2.22 -16.95
C GLY A 118 7.40 3.66 -17.40
N ASP A 119 7.31 4.62 -16.47
CA ASP A 119 7.58 6.03 -16.77
C ASP A 119 9.04 6.23 -17.22
N ILE A 120 10.00 5.58 -16.55
CA ILE A 120 11.43 5.59 -16.96
C ILE A 120 11.61 4.99 -18.35
N ALA A 121 10.97 3.86 -18.62
CA ALA A 121 11.04 3.20 -19.92
C ALA A 121 10.52 4.12 -21.03
N ASN A 122 9.40 4.81 -20.78
CA ASN A 122 8.79 5.71 -21.75
C ASN A 122 9.61 6.99 -21.96
N ASP A 123 10.04 7.63 -20.88
CA ASP A 123 10.75 8.91 -20.92
C ASP A 123 12.15 8.79 -21.52
N ASP A 124 12.90 7.74 -21.15
CA ASP A 124 14.26 7.50 -21.65
C ASP A 124 14.29 6.58 -22.88
N LYS A 125 13.13 6.18 -23.42
CA LYS A 125 12.97 5.26 -24.57
C LYS A 125 13.76 3.95 -24.41
N LEU A 126 13.67 3.36 -23.22
CA LEU A 126 14.36 2.12 -22.86
C LEU A 126 13.41 0.93 -22.92
N ALA A 127 13.97 -0.27 -23.11
CA ALA A 127 13.22 -1.49 -22.86
C ALA A 127 12.91 -1.60 -21.34
N VAL A 128 11.72 -2.10 -20.98
CA VAL A 128 11.28 -2.23 -19.57
C VAL A 128 12.32 -2.93 -18.67
N PRO A 129 12.99 -4.03 -19.10
CA PRO A 129 14.04 -4.64 -18.28
C PRO A 129 15.23 -3.70 -17.99
N GLN A 130 15.61 -2.87 -18.97
CA GLN A 130 16.70 -1.90 -18.82
C GLN A 130 16.28 -0.74 -17.90
N ALA A 131 15.05 -0.24 -18.06
CA ALA A 131 14.49 0.78 -17.19
C ALA A 131 14.43 0.30 -15.72
N LYS A 132 14.10 -0.98 -15.50
CA LYS A 132 14.16 -1.60 -14.18
C LYS A 132 15.57 -1.58 -13.60
N THR A 133 16.59 -1.97 -14.38
CA THR A 133 17.99 -1.91 -13.93
C THR A 133 18.42 -0.50 -13.56
N VAL A 134 17.99 0.51 -14.33
CA VAL A 134 18.26 1.93 -14.05
C VAL A 134 17.61 2.35 -12.73
N ALA A 135 16.33 2.03 -12.55
CA ALA A 135 15.56 2.31 -11.34
C ALA A 135 16.19 1.67 -10.10
N ASP A 136 16.50 0.37 -10.18
CA ASP A 136 17.10 -0.39 -9.08
C ASP A 136 18.51 0.14 -8.74
N SER A 137 19.31 0.49 -9.76
CA SER A 137 20.63 1.07 -9.55
C SER A 137 20.55 2.44 -8.88
N PHE A 138 19.56 3.26 -9.24
CA PHE A 138 19.29 4.54 -8.59
C PHE A 138 18.94 4.35 -7.10
N LEU A 139 18.00 3.44 -6.80
CA LEU A 139 17.63 3.12 -5.42
C LEU A 139 18.83 2.61 -4.61
N LYS A 140 19.63 1.71 -5.19
CA LYS A 140 20.82 1.16 -4.54
C LYS A 140 21.81 2.26 -4.15
N ARG A 141 22.04 3.23 -5.04
CA ARG A 141 22.94 4.36 -4.75
C ARG A 141 22.40 5.31 -3.69
N ARG A 142 21.08 5.54 -3.64
CA ARG A 142 20.47 6.55 -2.77
C ARG A 142 20.17 6.04 -1.36
N ILE A 143 19.71 4.81 -1.24
CA ILE A 143 19.22 4.24 0.03
C ILE A 143 19.76 2.83 0.31
N ASN A 144 20.72 2.35 -0.49
CA ASN A 144 21.33 1.01 -0.35
C ASN A 144 20.33 -0.15 -0.40
N GLN A 145 19.21 0.03 -1.11
CA GLN A 145 18.14 -0.95 -1.29
C GLN A 145 17.65 -0.88 -2.73
N ASP A 146 17.04 -1.96 -3.24
CA ASP A 146 16.52 -2.04 -4.61
C ASP A 146 15.09 -2.61 -4.65
N GLY A 147 14.50 -2.63 -5.85
CA GLY A 147 13.16 -3.17 -6.08
C GLY A 147 12.04 -2.42 -5.36
N VAL A 148 10.91 -3.11 -5.18
CA VAL A 148 9.69 -2.53 -4.58
C VAL A 148 9.94 -2.04 -3.16
N PHE A 149 10.71 -2.77 -2.37
CA PHE A 149 11.00 -2.38 -0.99
C PHE A 149 11.89 -1.13 -0.94
N GLY A 150 12.95 -1.08 -1.75
CA GLY A 150 13.75 0.13 -1.90
C GLY A 150 12.89 1.33 -2.34
N PHE A 151 12.01 1.14 -3.32
CA PHE A 151 11.08 2.18 -3.75
C PHE A 151 10.15 2.68 -2.64
N TYR A 152 9.60 1.77 -1.84
CA TYR A 152 8.76 2.12 -0.69
C TYR A 152 9.53 2.94 0.35
N LEU A 153 10.76 2.56 0.66
CA LEU A 153 11.62 3.33 1.58
C LEU A 153 11.98 4.71 1.03
N TYR A 154 12.34 4.77 -0.26
CA TYR A 154 12.71 6.01 -0.94
C TYR A 154 11.57 7.03 -0.92
N THR A 155 10.38 6.60 -1.30
CA THR A 155 9.17 7.46 -1.30
C THR A 155 8.71 7.87 0.10
N GLY A 156 9.17 7.20 1.15
CA GLY A 156 8.96 7.60 2.54
C GLY A 156 9.95 8.65 3.04
N GLN A 157 10.98 8.98 2.25
CA GLN A 157 12.02 9.94 2.61
C GLN A 157 12.08 11.12 1.65
N PHE A 158 11.72 10.89 0.39
CA PHE A 158 11.82 11.88 -0.68
C PHE A 158 10.46 12.05 -1.39
N PRO A 159 9.95 13.29 -1.53
CA PRO A 159 8.66 13.56 -2.15
C PRO A 159 8.67 13.35 -3.66
N MET A 160 9.80 13.60 -4.32
CA MET A 160 9.93 13.53 -5.76
C MET A 160 10.51 12.19 -6.18
N VAL A 161 9.88 11.56 -7.17
CA VAL A 161 10.36 10.32 -7.79
C VAL A 161 10.79 10.64 -9.23
N PRO A 162 12.10 10.64 -9.54
CA PRO A 162 12.58 11.05 -10.86
C PRO A 162 12.20 10.02 -11.93
N THR A 163 11.72 10.48 -13.09
CA THR A 163 11.33 9.62 -14.22
C THR A 163 12.38 9.54 -15.32
N ARG A 164 13.38 10.44 -15.32
CA ARG A 164 14.48 10.46 -16.31
C ARG A 164 15.83 10.22 -15.69
N GLN A 165 16.72 9.52 -16.40
CA GLN A 165 18.12 9.35 -15.98
C GLN A 165 18.84 10.68 -15.76
N VAL A 166 18.58 11.65 -16.63
CA VAL A 166 19.19 12.99 -16.50
C VAL A 166 18.78 13.64 -15.18
N GLN A 167 17.50 13.56 -14.80
CA GLN A 167 17.02 14.06 -13.51
C GLN A 167 17.65 13.31 -12.33
N MET A 168 17.81 11.98 -12.44
CA MET A 168 18.47 11.18 -11.41
C MET A 168 19.93 11.61 -11.17
N GLN A 169 20.67 11.93 -12.24
CA GLN A 169 22.05 12.42 -12.16
C GLN A 169 22.12 13.89 -11.70
N GLU A 170 21.18 14.72 -12.16
CA GLU A 170 21.08 16.13 -11.77
C GLU A 170 20.70 16.29 -10.31
N LEU A 171 19.79 15.48 -9.77
CA LEU A 171 19.47 15.47 -8.33
C LEU A 171 20.72 15.24 -7.48
N GLU A 172 21.61 14.34 -7.90
CA GLU A 172 22.85 14.06 -7.17
C GLU A 172 23.85 15.24 -7.25
N ARG A 173 23.91 15.93 -8.39
CA ARG A 173 24.76 17.11 -8.58
C ARG A 173 24.22 18.35 -7.87
N LEU A 174 22.92 18.61 -8.02
CA LEU A 174 22.21 19.71 -7.37
C LEU A 174 22.25 19.57 -5.87
N GLU A 175 22.11 18.37 -5.32
CA GLU A 175 22.24 18.15 -3.89
C GLU A 175 23.66 18.49 -3.39
N LYS A 176 24.72 18.04 -4.07
CA LYS A 176 26.10 18.42 -3.70
C LYS A 176 26.33 19.94 -3.77
N GLN A 177 25.73 20.61 -4.75
CA GLN A 177 25.90 22.05 -4.98
C GLN A 177 25.01 22.91 -4.06
N ILE A 178 23.80 22.46 -3.75
CA ILE A 178 22.90 23.11 -2.79
C ILE A 178 23.41 22.87 -1.38
N ASN A 179 23.89 21.67 -1.04
CA ASN A 179 24.45 21.38 0.28
C ASN A 179 25.63 22.30 0.60
N SER A 180 26.53 22.53 -0.36
CA SER A 180 27.67 23.45 -0.16
C SER A 180 27.26 24.93 -0.07
N LYS A 181 26.17 25.36 -0.72
CA LYS A 181 25.66 26.74 -0.64
C LYS A 181 24.72 26.97 0.55
N PHE A 182 23.86 26.02 0.88
CA PHE A 182 22.85 26.11 1.93
C PHE A 182 23.47 26.00 3.31
N VAL A 183 24.49 25.15 3.51
CA VAL A 183 25.30 25.14 4.74
C VAL A 183 25.98 26.50 4.95
N ARG A 184 26.44 27.14 3.87
CA ARG A 184 27.13 28.43 3.92
C ARG A 184 26.21 29.60 4.27
N VAL A 185 24.91 29.52 3.97
CA VAL A 185 23.94 30.60 4.20
C VAL A 185 23.08 30.38 5.45
N SER A 186 22.64 29.14 5.70
CA SER A 186 21.72 28.82 6.82
C SER A 186 22.42 28.22 8.03
N GLY A 187 23.64 27.69 7.88
CA GLY A 187 24.32 26.90 8.92
C GLY A 187 23.66 25.55 9.25
N ILE A 188 22.53 25.21 8.62
CA ILE A 188 21.79 23.97 8.89
C ILE A 188 22.34 22.84 8.00
N PRO A 189 22.73 21.69 8.59
CA PRO A 189 23.12 20.51 7.84
C PRO A 189 21.99 20.02 6.93
N PRO A 190 22.24 19.70 5.65
CA PRO A 190 21.25 19.15 4.74
C PRO A 190 20.68 17.80 5.20
N THR A 191 21.46 17.08 6.01
CA THR A 191 21.04 15.85 6.68
C THR A 191 19.85 16.10 7.61
N LEU A 192 19.78 17.24 8.31
CA LEU A 192 18.65 17.59 9.17
C LEU A 192 17.36 17.79 8.38
N ILE A 193 17.42 18.45 7.22
CA ILE A 193 16.24 18.64 6.35
C ILE A 193 15.72 17.30 5.85
N THR A 194 16.61 16.42 5.38
CA THR A 194 16.24 15.08 4.90
C THR A 194 15.61 14.23 6.00
N ILE A 195 16.15 14.32 7.23
CA ILE A 195 15.58 13.63 8.41
C ILE A 195 14.18 14.17 8.74
N ILE A 196 14.01 15.50 8.79
CA ILE A 196 12.71 16.12 9.09
C ILE A 196 11.67 15.72 8.04
N MET A 197 12.02 15.82 6.75
CA MET A 197 11.12 15.42 5.66
C MET A 197 10.77 13.93 5.75
N GLY A 198 11.76 13.07 6.01
CA GLY A 198 11.52 11.64 6.24
C GLY A 198 10.56 11.39 7.41
N ILE A 199 10.74 12.06 8.55
CA ILE A 199 9.82 11.95 9.69
C ILE A 199 8.41 12.40 9.29
N CYS A 200 8.26 13.50 8.56
CA CYS A 200 6.96 13.97 8.10
C CYS A 200 6.26 12.96 7.18
N PHE A 201 6.93 12.43 6.17
CA PHE A 201 6.34 11.46 5.24
C PHE A 201 6.01 10.12 5.88
N TRP A 202 6.91 9.61 6.74
CA TRP A 202 6.61 8.43 7.55
C TRP A 202 5.45 8.68 8.53
N GLY A 203 5.37 9.88 9.11
CA GLY A 203 4.28 10.30 9.97
C GLY A 203 2.93 10.25 9.25
N ILE A 204 2.86 10.76 8.03
CA ILE A 204 1.65 10.71 7.17
C ILE A 204 1.27 9.25 6.88
N ARG A 205 2.24 8.39 6.53
CA ARG A 205 2.00 6.96 6.28
C ARG A 205 1.47 6.23 7.49
N ILE A 206 2.08 6.45 8.66
CA ILE A 206 1.64 5.85 9.92
C ILE A 206 0.24 6.35 10.28
N PHE A 207 -0.06 7.62 10.04
CA PHE A 207 -1.38 8.18 10.26
C PHE A 207 -2.45 7.50 9.38
N TYR A 208 -2.24 7.43 8.07
CA TYR A 208 -3.17 6.76 7.16
C TYR A 208 -3.30 5.26 7.47
N PHE A 209 -2.20 4.59 7.80
CA PHE A 209 -2.21 3.21 8.25
C PHE A 209 -3.08 3.04 9.50
N SER A 210 -2.91 3.91 10.49
CA SER A 210 -3.65 3.85 11.76
C SER A 210 -5.15 4.05 11.54
N ILE A 211 -5.54 5.05 10.74
CA ILE A 211 -6.95 5.27 10.41
C ILE A 211 -7.53 4.07 9.66
N ALA A 212 -6.81 3.52 8.69
CA ALA A 212 -7.23 2.34 7.94
C ALA A 212 -7.48 1.13 8.86
N VAL A 213 -6.55 0.85 9.79
CA VAL A 213 -6.67 -0.23 10.78
C VAL A 213 -7.86 0.01 11.72
N ILE A 214 -7.99 1.21 12.28
CA ILE A 214 -9.11 1.56 13.16
C ILE A 214 -10.44 1.37 12.43
N THR A 215 -10.51 1.83 11.17
CA THR A 215 -11.73 1.73 10.34
C THR A 215 -12.08 0.27 10.06
N ALA A 216 -11.10 -0.56 9.70
CA ALA A 216 -11.29 -1.99 9.49
C ALA A 216 -11.82 -2.67 10.76
N ILE A 217 -11.23 -2.39 11.92
CA ILE A 217 -11.63 -2.98 13.20
C ILE A 217 -13.04 -2.52 13.60
N ALA A 218 -13.36 -1.25 13.43
CA ALA A 218 -14.67 -0.70 13.78
C ALA A 218 -15.79 -1.37 12.97
N HIS A 219 -15.64 -1.40 11.64
CA HIS A 219 -16.63 -2.00 10.74
C HIS A 219 -16.65 -3.53 10.85
N TYR A 220 -15.52 -4.16 11.16
CA TYR A 220 -15.48 -5.59 11.49
C TYR A 220 -16.31 -5.93 12.72
N ARG A 221 -16.18 -5.14 13.80
CA ARG A 221 -17.01 -5.32 15.01
C ARG A 221 -18.50 -5.12 14.71
N GLU A 222 -18.84 -4.19 13.83
CA GLU A 222 -20.22 -3.97 13.39
C GLU A 222 -20.76 -5.16 12.58
N GLY A 223 -19.99 -5.66 11.61
CA GLY A 223 -20.33 -6.88 10.87
C GLY A 223 -20.52 -8.08 11.80
N LEU A 224 -19.65 -8.25 12.80
CA LEU A 224 -19.82 -9.29 13.81
C LEU A 224 -21.11 -9.13 14.63
N ARG A 225 -21.50 -7.91 15.01
CA ARG A 225 -22.74 -7.67 15.77
C ARG A 225 -23.98 -8.06 14.99
N ILE A 226 -23.97 -7.85 13.67
CA ILE A 226 -25.09 -8.21 12.80
C ILE A 226 -25.30 -9.73 12.78
N VAL A 227 -24.22 -10.51 12.87
CA VAL A 227 -24.30 -11.97 12.74
C VAL A 227 -24.18 -12.72 14.08
N ALA A 228 -23.78 -12.04 15.14
CA ALA A 228 -23.85 -12.54 16.51
C ALA A 228 -25.32 -12.63 16.95
N LYS A 229 -25.94 -13.77 16.64
CA LYS A 229 -27.12 -14.28 17.35
C LYS A 229 -26.66 -15.12 18.54
#